data_AF-A0A1G4IDJ5-F1
#
_entry.id   AF-A0A1G4IDJ5-F1
#
_cell.length_a   1.000
_cell.length_b   1.000
_cell.length_c   1.000
_cell.angle_alpha   90.00
_cell.angle_beta   90.00
_cell.angle_gamma   90.00
#
_symmetry.space_group_name_H-M   'P 1'
#
loop_
_entity.id
_entity.type
_entity.pdbx_description
1 polymer ?
#
loop_
_entity_poly.entity_id
_entity_poly.type
_entity_poly.pdbx_seq_one_letter_code
_entity_poly.pdbx_strand_id
1 'polypeptide(L)'
;MPRVQRVRGLSFRQEYACNDLSCAGCRGSPKSSATQALIAPKDKRLADRPTIVLDLDETLVYAREGPLYVRPGLEELLQFLDENCETVLWTAGMKHYAEAVVRHIDRHNAVHHMIYRSSDWFRGGSTAKDLSLLGRDVATTIVFENTPDSIRGFEQNGVLVADYVGGELEDHTLSAILGLLRDFVERRRHDTNLTVPEFIRSSHRLEQREVPTDDGDMMLCYCLIVREGMYGYDKTNEVDGGMEPLHKRRHNKLVEAKRRWNLLVR
;
A
#
# COMPACT_ATOMS: atom_id res chain seq x y z
N MET A 1 -3.92 -15.29 19.37
CA MET A 1 -2.48 -15.63 19.31
C MET A 1 -1.77 -14.46 18.66
N PRO A 2 -0.71 -13.87 19.24
CA PRO A 2 0.06 -12.86 18.54
C PRO A 2 0.72 -13.56 17.35
N ARG A 3 0.25 -13.30 16.13
CA ARG A 3 0.84 -13.84 14.91
C ARG A 3 2.23 -13.20 14.79
N VAL A 4 3.27 -14.03 14.67
CA VAL A 4 4.65 -13.58 14.57
C VAL A 4 4.79 -12.61 13.39
N GLN A 5 5.17 -11.36 13.67
CA GLN A 5 5.36 -10.35 12.63
C GLN A 5 6.64 -10.61 11.85
N ARG A 6 7.68 -11.12 12.49
CA ARG A 6 8.94 -11.48 11.84
C ARG A 6 8.82 -12.79 11.07
N VAL A 7 9.02 -12.74 9.75
CA VAL A 7 8.85 -13.91 8.89
C VAL A 7 10.17 -14.46 8.32
N ARG A 8 11.19 -13.63 8.08
CA ARG A 8 12.45 -14.12 7.47
C ARG A 8 13.69 -13.24 7.65
N GLY A 9 14.84 -13.88 7.84
CA GLY A 9 16.18 -13.35 7.52
C GLY A 9 16.86 -12.47 8.58
N LEU A 10 18.11 -12.11 8.30
CA LEU A 10 18.84 -11.00 8.93
C LEU A 10 18.78 -9.73 8.07
N SER A 11 18.61 -9.85 6.75
CA SER A 11 18.46 -8.74 5.80
C SER A 11 17.72 -9.20 4.53
N PHE A 12 16.39 -9.23 4.60
CA PHE A 12 15.56 -9.82 3.53
C PHE A 12 15.73 -9.09 2.20
N ARG A 13 15.76 -7.74 2.19
CA ARG A 13 15.94 -6.99 0.95
C ARG A 13 17.30 -7.21 0.29
N GLN A 14 18.37 -7.42 1.06
CA GLN A 14 19.70 -7.71 0.51
C GLN A 14 19.80 -9.13 -0.05
N GLU A 15 19.12 -10.10 0.57
CA GLU A 15 19.01 -11.47 0.06
C GLU A 15 18.41 -11.50 -1.36
N TYR A 16 17.53 -10.55 -1.64
CA TYR A 16 16.90 -10.37 -2.94
C TYR A 16 17.37 -9.11 -3.67
N ALA A 17 18.54 -8.55 -3.35
CA ALA A 17 19.14 -7.51 -4.18
C ALA A 17 19.90 -8.18 -5.34
N CYS A 18 19.38 -8.09 -6.56
CA CYS A 18 20.14 -8.56 -7.72
C CYS A 18 21.36 -7.65 -7.94
N ASN A 19 22.58 -8.23 -7.97
CA ASN A 19 23.74 -7.58 -8.56
C ASN A 19 23.52 -7.50 -10.08
N ASP A 20 23.34 -6.30 -10.60
CA ASP A 20 23.23 -6.04 -12.05
C ASP A 20 24.57 -6.32 -12.75
N LEU A 21 24.83 -7.57 -13.10
CA LEU A 21 25.81 -7.96 -14.11
C LEU A 21 25.19 -8.99 -15.05
N SER A 22 24.25 -8.54 -15.89
CA SER A 22 24.13 -8.88 -17.32
C SER A 22 22.70 -8.61 -17.83
N CYS A 23 22.55 -7.48 -18.53
CA CYS A 23 21.51 -7.36 -19.56
C CYS A 23 22.09 -6.53 -20.72
N ALA A 24 23.11 -7.10 -21.36
CA ALA A 24 23.51 -6.66 -22.69
C ALA A 24 22.62 -7.38 -23.72
N GLY A 25 21.71 -6.61 -24.34
CA GLY A 25 21.16 -6.96 -25.64
C GLY A 25 19.68 -7.29 -25.64
N CYS A 26 18.86 -6.29 -26.00
CA CYS A 26 17.73 -6.40 -26.93
C CYS A 26 17.35 -4.98 -27.37
N ARG A 27 17.89 -4.50 -28.50
CA ARG A 27 17.37 -3.30 -29.16
C ARG A 27 16.12 -3.70 -29.95
N GLY A 28 14.94 -3.36 -29.44
CA GLY A 28 13.69 -3.41 -30.19
C GLY A 28 13.29 -2.00 -30.62
N SER A 29 13.10 -1.80 -31.92
CA SER A 29 12.58 -0.56 -32.52
C SER A 29 11.12 -0.28 -32.09
N PRO A 30 10.65 0.99 -32.14
CA PRO A 30 9.38 1.37 -31.55
C PRO A 30 8.21 0.90 -32.41
N LYS A 31 7.21 0.27 -31.79
CA LYS A 31 5.89 0.07 -32.40
C LYS A 31 4.89 0.99 -31.72
N SER A 32 4.32 1.90 -32.50
CA SER A 32 3.11 2.63 -32.12
C SER A 32 1.96 1.64 -31.94
N SER A 33 1.32 1.62 -30.78
CA SER A 33 0.10 0.83 -30.54
C SER A 33 -0.58 1.38 -29.30
N ALA A 34 -1.91 1.45 -29.31
CA ALA A 34 -2.76 1.94 -28.23
C ALA A 34 -2.23 1.54 -26.84
N THR A 35 -2.27 2.46 -25.88
CA THR A 35 -1.72 2.26 -24.53
C THR A 35 -2.32 0.99 -23.92
N GLN A 36 -1.55 -0.08 -23.95
CA GLN A 36 -1.94 -1.37 -23.38
C GLN A 36 -2.00 -1.19 -21.86
N ALA A 37 -3.11 -1.57 -21.24
CA ALA A 37 -3.26 -1.52 -19.79
C ALA A 37 -2.14 -2.31 -19.10
N LEU A 38 -1.72 -1.85 -17.92
CA LEU A 38 -0.65 -2.47 -17.11
C LEU A 38 -0.99 -3.87 -16.62
N ILE A 39 -2.29 -4.19 -16.51
CA ILE A 39 -2.77 -5.50 -16.07
C ILE A 39 -3.74 -6.07 -17.10
N ALA A 40 -3.86 -7.40 -17.08
CA ALA A 40 -4.79 -8.12 -17.95
C ALA A 40 -6.25 -7.66 -17.69
N PRO A 41 -7.16 -7.85 -18.66
CA PRO A 41 -8.58 -7.60 -18.45
C PRO A 41 -9.12 -8.35 -17.21
N LYS A 42 -10.08 -7.74 -16.52
CA LYS A 42 -10.70 -8.27 -15.32
C LYS A 42 -11.36 -9.63 -15.57
N ASP A 43 -11.10 -10.59 -14.69
CA ASP A 43 -11.74 -11.91 -14.75
C ASP A 43 -13.26 -11.76 -14.58
N LYS A 44 -14.04 -12.49 -15.38
CA LYS A 44 -15.50 -12.47 -15.31
C LYS A 44 -16.04 -12.81 -13.92
N ARG A 45 -15.33 -13.65 -13.16
CA ARG A 45 -15.68 -14.03 -11.78
C ARG A 45 -15.57 -12.86 -10.80
N LEU A 46 -14.84 -11.81 -11.17
CA LEU A 46 -14.60 -10.62 -10.36
C LEU A 46 -15.32 -9.39 -10.92
N ALA A 47 -16.11 -9.52 -11.99
CA ALA A 47 -16.62 -8.40 -12.78
C ALA A 47 -17.30 -7.31 -11.93
N ASP A 48 -18.11 -7.70 -10.94
CA ASP A 48 -18.86 -6.78 -10.08
C ASP A 48 -18.10 -6.35 -8.81
N ARG A 49 -16.90 -6.92 -8.58
CA ARG A 49 -16.10 -6.64 -7.39
C ARG A 49 -15.31 -5.35 -7.57
N PRO A 50 -15.26 -4.45 -6.58
CA PRO A 50 -14.42 -3.26 -6.65
C PRO A 50 -12.93 -3.64 -6.75
N THR A 51 -12.14 -2.74 -7.31
CA THR A 51 -10.69 -2.93 -7.44
C THR A 51 -9.99 -2.26 -6.26
N ILE A 52 -9.16 -3.00 -5.53
CA ILE A 52 -8.38 -2.50 -4.40
C ILE A 52 -6.91 -2.52 -4.80
N VAL A 53 -6.29 -1.35 -4.85
CA VAL A 53 -4.86 -1.19 -5.09
C VAL A 53 -4.15 -1.03 -3.75
N LEU A 54 -3.17 -1.89 -3.49
CA LEU A 54 -2.36 -1.86 -2.28
C LEU A 54 -0.90 -1.57 -2.64
N ASP A 55 -0.29 -0.61 -1.96
CA ASP A 55 1.18 -0.57 -1.88
C ASP A 55 1.73 -1.71 -1.02
N LEU A 56 3.03 -1.98 -1.11
CA LEU A 56 3.69 -3.09 -0.42
C LEU A 56 4.56 -2.63 0.76
N ASP A 57 5.63 -1.90 0.46
CA ASP A 57 6.67 -1.53 1.43
C ASP A 57 6.19 -0.40 2.32
N GLU A 58 6.33 -0.52 3.64
CA GLU A 58 5.82 0.44 4.62
C GLU A 58 4.27 0.55 4.62
N THR A 59 3.58 -0.27 3.83
CA THR A 59 2.12 -0.38 3.82
C THR A 59 1.65 -1.72 4.38
N LEU A 60 2.06 -2.85 3.78
CA LEU A 60 1.71 -4.21 4.23
C LEU A 60 2.85 -4.90 4.98
N VAL A 61 4.09 -4.56 4.63
CA VAL A 61 5.30 -5.18 5.18
C VAL A 61 6.38 -4.14 5.42
N TYR A 62 7.39 -4.50 6.20
CA TYR A 62 8.63 -3.74 6.32
C TYR A 62 9.81 -4.67 6.15
N ALA A 63 10.67 -4.40 5.17
CA ALA A 63 11.92 -5.13 4.95
C ALA A 63 13.08 -4.22 4.49
N ARG A 64 13.00 -2.91 4.74
CA ARG A 64 14.07 -1.97 4.35
C ARG A 64 15.38 -2.27 5.07
N GLU A 65 15.30 -2.53 6.36
CA GLU A 65 16.43 -2.85 7.22
C GLU A 65 16.07 -4.09 8.04
N GLY A 66 16.89 -5.15 7.94
CA GLY A 66 16.70 -6.33 8.76
C GLY A 66 15.76 -7.39 8.16
N PRO A 67 15.09 -8.18 9.02
CA PRO A 67 14.15 -9.21 8.56
C PRO A 67 12.91 -8.64 7.87
N LEU A 68 12.19 -9.52 7.15
CA LEU A 68 10.83 -9.24 6.71
C LEU A 68 9.89 -9.22 7.91
N TYR A 69 9.23 -8.08 8.14
CA TYR A 69 8.13 -7.93 9.08
C TYR A 69 6.81 -7.78 8.34
N VAL A 70 5.80 -8.55 8.76
CA VAL A 70 4.42 -8.48 8.30
C VAL A 70 3.64 -7.56 9.23
N ARG A 71 2.89 -6.61 8.65
CA ARG A 71 2.05 -5.71 9.43
C ARG A 71 0.89 -6.48 10.06
N PRO A 72 0.57 -6.29 11.36
CA PRO A 72 -0.51 -6.98 12.04
C PRO A 72 -1.86 -6.79 11.33
N GLY A 73 -2.70 -7.84 11.31
CA GLY A 73 -4.01 -7.84 10.67
C GLY A 73 -4.00 -8.19 9.18
N LEU A 74 -2.84 -8.54 8.60
CA LEU A 74 -2.71 -8.82 7.18
C LEU A 74 -3.53 -10.03 6.72
N GLU A 75 -3.56 -11.11 7.51
CA GLU A 75 -4.30 -12.29 7.11
C GLU A 75 -5.81 -12.01 7.00
N GLU A 76 -6.38 -11.38 8.03
CA GLU A 76 -7.80 -11.04 8.07
C GLU A 76 -8.18 -10.09 6.92
N LEU A 77 -7.26 -9.19 6.54
CA LEU A 77 -7.41 -8.32 5.38
C LEU A 77 -7.39 -9.13 4.07
N LEU A 78 -6.40 -10.00 3.86
CA LEU A 78 -6.25 -10.78 2.63
C LEU A 78 -7.42 -11.75 2.43
N GLN A 79 -7.90 -12.40 3.51
CA GLN A 79 -9.09 -13.24 3.43
C GLN A 79 -10.31 -12.44 2.94
N PHE A 80 -10.55 -11.26 3.51
CA PHE A 80 -11.67 -10.42 3.08
C PHE A 80 -11.53 -9.97 1.62
N LEU A 81 -10.31 -9.64 1.19
CA LEU A 81 -10.02 -9.21 -0.18
C LEU A 81 -10.27 -10.32 -1.20
N ASP A 82 -9.83 -11.55 -0.93
CA ASP A 82 -10.10 -12.72 -1.78
C ASP A 82 -11.61 -12.95 -1.99
N GLU A 83 -12.40 -12.78 -0.92
CA GLU A 83 -13.84 -13.02 -0.96
C GLU A 83 -14.64 -11.91 -1.67
N ASN A 84 -14.18 -10.65 -1.62
CA ASN A 84 -15.04 -9.50 -1.95
C ASN A 84 -14.49 -8.57 -3.03
N CYS A 85 -13.19 -8.66 -3.36
CA CYS A 85 -12.50 -7.66 -4.17
C CYS A 85 -11.72 -8.28 -5.33
N GLU A 86 -11.31 -7.44 -6.28
CA GLU A 86 -10.14 -7.68 -7.12
C GLU A 86 -8.96 -6.89 -6.54
N THR A 87 -7.88 -7.58 -6.16
CA THR A 87 -6.72 -6.93 -5.53
C THR A 87 -5.57 -6.79 -6.49
N VAL A 88 -5.04 -5.56 -6.59
CA VAL A 88 -3.84 -5.22 -7.34
C VAL A 88 -2.77 -4.77 -6.35
N LEU A 89 -1.65 -5.48 -6.27
CA LEU A 89 -0.49 -5.00 -5.54
C LEU A 89 0.37 -4.14 -6.48
N TRP A 90 0.49 -2.85 -6.22
CA TRP A 90 1.25 -1.91 -7.05
C TRP A 90 2.39 -1.32 -6.25
N THR A 91 3.61 -1.76 -6.54
CA THR A 91 4.81 -1.41 -5.76
C THR A 91 5.89 -0.76 -6.62
N ALA A 92 6.56 0.23 -6.05
CA ALA A 92 7.83 0.73 -6.58
C ALA A 92 9.01 -0.23 -6.31
N GLY A 93 8.79 -1.42 -5.77
CA GLY A 93 9.81 -2.45 -5.58
C GLY A 93 10.15 -3.23 -6.86
N MET A 94 11.32 -3.88 -6.85
CA MET A 94 11.73 -4.78 -7.94
C MET A 94 10.92 -6.08 -7.93
N LYS A 95 10.70 -6.65 -9.12
CA LYS A 95 9.87 -7.84 -9.32
C LYS A 95 10.24 -9.02 -8.41
N HIS A 96 11.52 -9.44 -8.42
CA HIS A 96 11.98 -10.60 -7.65
C HIS A 96 11.75 -10.44 -6.14
N TYR A 97 11.94 -9.22 -5.62
CA TYR A 97 11.71 -8.89 -4.22
C TYR A 97 10.23 -8.96 -3.88
N ALA A 98 9.38 -8.28 -4.66
CA ALA A 98 7.95 -8.24 -4.41
C ALA A 98 7.30 -9.63 -4.51
N GLU A 99 7.69 -10.44 -5.50
CA GLU A 99 7.24 -11.83 -5.61
C GLU A 99 7.70 -12.67 -4.42
N ALA A 100 8.95 -12.48 -3.96
CA ALA A 100 9.44 -13.18 -2.78
C ALA A 100 8.60 -12.80 -1.56
N VAL A 101 8.29 -11.52 -1.32
CA VAL A 101 7.41 -11.10 -0.21
C VAL A 101 6.03 -11.75 -0.32
N VAL A 102 5.36 -11.63 -1.47
CA VAL A 102 4.00 -12.14 -1.66
C VAL A 102 3.91 -13.64 -1.40
N ARG A 103 4.89 -14.43 -1.84
CA ARG A 103 4.96 -15.87 -1.53
C ARG A 103 4.94 -16.20 -0.02
N HIS A 104 5.41 -15.28 0.83
CA HIS A 104 5.38 -15.48 2.29
C HIS A 104 4.08 -15.00 2.93
N ILE A 105 3.42 -13.98 2.36
CA ILE A 105 2.32 -13.28 3.03
C ILE A 105 0.93 -13.62 2.47
N ASP A 106 0.81 -13.97 1.20
CA ASP A 106 -0.49 -14.24 0.56
C ASP A 106 -0.81 -15.73 0.52
N ARG A 107 -1.41 -16.22 1.60
CA ARG A 107 -1.85 -17.62 1.73
C ARG A 107 -3.25 -17.86 1.16
N HIS A 108 -3.99 -16.80 0.87
CA HIS A 108 -5.37 -16.87 0.38
C HIS A 108 -5.46 -16.76 -1.15
N ASN A 109 -4.35 -16.45 -1.83
CA ASN A 109 -4.32 -16.05 -3.24
C ASN A 109 -5.19 -14.81 -3.50
N ALA A 110 -5.22 -13.91 -2.52
CA ALA A 110 -6.02 -12.69 -2.57
C ALA A 110 -5.45 -11.66 -3.56
N VAL A 111 -4.15 -11.72 -3.87
CA VAL A 111 -3.48 -10.84 -4.83
C VAL A 111 -3.68 -11.37 -6.24
N HIS A 112 -4.52 -10.68 -7.01
CA HIS A 112 -4.88 -11.09 -8.37
C HIS A 112 -3.89 -10.57 -9.42
N HIS A 113 -3.34 -9.38 -9.19
CA HIS A 113 -2.37 -8.75 -10.07
C HIS A 113 -1.24 -8.10 -9.27
N MET A 114 -0.04 -8.09 -9.86
CA MET A 114 1.11 -7.39 -9.31
C MET A 114 1.70 -6.47 -10.38
N ILE A 115 1.90 -5.21 -10.02
CA ILE A 115 2.60 -4.21 -10.82
C ILE A 115 3.87 -3.84 -10.07
N TYR A 116 5.01 -4.05 -10.72
CA TYR A 116 6.33 -3.82 -10.17
C TYR A 116 6.94 -2.56 -10.76
N ARG A 117 8.08 -2.12 -10.20
CA ARG A 117 8.89 -1.07 -10.82
C ARG A 117 9.23 -1.42 -12.27
N SER A 118 8.79 -0.58 -13.20
CA SER A 118 9.18 -0.63 -14.61
C SER A 118 9.33 0.78 -15.15
N SER A 119 10.09 0.91 -16.23
CA SER A 119 10.23 2.18 -16.95
C SER A 119 8.93 2.67 -17.59
N ASP A 120 7.82 1.94 -17.52
CA ASP A 120 6.56 2.35 -18.17
C ASP A 120 5.80 3.39 -17.35
N TRP A 121 5.86 3.28 -16.02
CA TRP A 121 5.17 4.18 -15.08
C TRP A 121 6.14 4.84 -14.09
N PHE A 122 7.24 4.15 -13.73
CA PHE A 122 8.25 4.66 -12.79
C PHE A 122 9.35 5.40 -13.57
N ARG A 123 9.12 6.67 -13.90
CA ARG A 123 10.04 7.52 -14.69
C ARG A 123 10.44 8.77 -13.93
N GLY A 124 11.72 9.16 -14.04
CA GLY A 124 12.23 10.43 -13.48
C GLY A 124 12.08 10.54 -11.97
N GLY A 125 12.09 9.41 -11.24
CA GLY A 125 11.87 9.38 -9.79
C GLY A 125 10.41 9.51 -9.36
N SER A 126 9.46 9.71 -10.29
CA SER A 126 8.04 9.73 -9.97
C SER A 126 7.53 8.33 -9.61
N THR A 127 6.82 8.24 -8.49
CA THR A 127 6.15 7.02 -8.02
C THR A 127 4.64 7.06 -8.25
N ALA A 128 4.14 8.04 -9.01
CA ALA A 128 2.72 8.23 -9.25
C ALA A 128 2.08 6.98 -9.90
N LYS A 129 1.07 6.45 -9.24
CA LYS A 129 0.30 5.27 -9.66
C LYS A 129 -0.93 5.74 -10.42
N ASP A 130 -0.75 6.00 -11.71
CA ASP A 130 -1.82 6.46 -12.58
C ASP A 130 -2.89 5.36 -12.80
N LEU A 131 -4.03 5.50 -12.13
CA LEU A 131 -5.10 4.49 -12.18
C LEU A 131 -5.71 4.32 -13.56
N SER A 132 -5.58 5.30 -14.46
CA SER A 132 -6.04 5.17 -15.85
C SER A 132 -5.28 4.07 -16.61
N LEU A 133 -4.06 3.74 -16.17
CA LEU A 133 -3.24 2.71 -16.78
C LEU A 133 -3.66 1.28 -16.38
N LEU A 134 -4.54 1.10 -15.40
CA LEU A 134 -4.97 -0.23 -14.94
C LEU A 134 -5.91 -0.94 -15.93
N GLY A 135 -6.59 -0.20 -16.80
CA GLY A 135 -7.72 -0.77 -17.56
C GLY A 135 -8.83 -1.26 -16.61
N ARG A 136 -9.10 -0.49 -15.56
CA ARG A 136 -10.18 -0.68 -14.58
C ARG A 136 -10.97 0.61 -14.48
N ASP A 137 -12.23 0.50 -14.07
CA ASP A 137 -13.05 1.68 -13.80
C ASP A 137 -12.53 2.40 -12.55
N VAL A 138 -12.05 3.63 -12.73
CA VAL A 138 -11.54 4.48 -11.65
C VAL A 138 -12.64 4.79 -10.64
N ALA A 139 -13.91 4.87 -11.06
CA ALA A 139 -15.03 5.13 -10.15
C ALA A 139 -15.23 4.02 -9.11
N THR A 140 -14.68 2.82 -9.34
CA THR A 140 -14.77 1.66 -8.43
C THR A 140 -13.41 1.16 -7.95
N THR A 141 -12.36 1.97 -8.12
CA THR A 141 -10.97 1.65 -7.74
C THR A 141 -10.51 2.52 -6.56
N ILE A 142 -10.05 1.90 -5.48
CA ILE A 142 -9.49 2.57 -4.29
C ILE A 142 -8.02 2.19 -4.10
N VAL A 143 -7.20 3.13 -3.67
CA VAL A 143 -5.75 2.95 -3.45
C VAL A 143 -5.41 3.14 -1.98
N PHE A 144 -4.62 2.23 -1.42
CA PHE A 144 -3.97 2.42 -0.11
C PHE A 144 -2.47 2.58 -0.30
N GLU A 145 -1.95 3.69 0.20
CA GLU A 145 -0.57 4.15 0.02
C GLU A 145 -0.08 4.87 1.27
N ASN A 146 1.21 4.89 1.53
CA ASN A 146 1.85 5.62 2.64
C ASN A 146 2.59 6.91 2.19
N THR A 147 2.55 7.24 0.90
CA THR A 147 3.30 8.28 0.20
C THR A 147 2.33 9.12 -0.66
N PRO A 148 2.16 10.41 -0.35
CA PRO A 148 1.26 11.30 -1.10
C PRO A 148 1.54 11.34 -2.60
N ASP A 149 2.81 11.45 -3.01
CA ASP A 149 3.20 11.57 -4.42
C ASP A 149 2.77 10.38 -5.27
N SER A 150 2.68 9.19 -4.66
CA SER A 150 2.24 7.98 -5.35
C SER A 150 0.76 8.01 -5.74
N ILE A 151 -0.08 8.84 -5.12
CA ILE A 151 -1.51 8.99 -5.45
C ILE A 151 -1.83 10.31 -6.16
N ARG A 152 -0.80 11.05 -6.60
CA ARG A 152 -0.98 12.35 -7.27
C ARG A 152 -1.87 12.21 -8.52
N GLY A 153 -2.89 13.07 -8.64
CA GLY A 153 -3.92 13.03 -9.67
C GLY A 153 -5.09 12.08 -9.39
N PHE A 154 -4.99 11.26 -8.35
CA PHE A 154 -6.02 10.31 -7.90
C PHE A 154 -6.29 10.44 -6.39
N GLU A 155 -6.16 11.65 -5.84
CA GLU A 155 -6.29 11.94 -4.41
C GLU A 155 -7.69 11.59 -3.89
N GLN A 156 -8.71 11.71 -4.74
CA GLN A 156 -10.11 11.35 -4.41
C GLN A 156 -10.35 9.83 -4.41
N ASN A 157 -9.40 9.04 -4.90
CA ASN A 157 -9.41 7.57 -4.91
C ASN A 157 -8.38 6.98 -3.93
N GLY A 158 -7.48 7.81 -3.41
CA GLY A 158 -6.40 7.41 -2.52
C GLY A 158 -6.74 7.59 -1.06
N VAL A 159 -6.34 6.60 -0.26
CA VAL A 159 -6.36 6.65 1.21
C VAL A 159 -4.92 6.50 1.69
N LEU A 160 -4.41 7.57 2.31
CA LEU A 160 -3.10 7.55 2.92
C LEU A 160 -3.12 6.83 4.26
N VAL A 161 -2.17 5.95 4.46
CA VAL A 161 -1.94 5.20 5.70
C VAL A 161 -0.60 5.57 6.32
N ALA A 162 -0.46 5.35 7.62
CA ALA A 162 0.83 5.58 8.28
C ALA A 162 1.87 4.55 7.82
N ASP A 163 3.12 5.00 7.72
CA ASP A 163 4.28 4.12 7.47
C ASP A 163 4.32 2.98 8.51
N TYR A 164 4.40 1.76 8.02
CA TYR A 164 4.73 0.60 8.83
C TYR A 164 6.24 0.51 9.00
N VAL A 165 6.68 0.57 10.25
CA VAL A 165 8.10 0.68 10.61
C VAL A 165 8.75 -0.66 10.97
N GLY A 166 8.00 -1.76 10.80
CA GLY A 166 8.44 -3.08 11.21
C GLY A 166 8.58 -3.25 12.72
N GLY A 167 9.25 -4.33 13.11
CA GLY A 167 9.36 -4.74 14.51
C GLY A 167 8.10 -5.45 15.02
N GLU A 168 8.20 -6.00 16.23
CA GLU A 168 7.09 -6.63 16.95
C GLU A 168 6.30 -5.57 17.73
N LEU A 169 5.83 -4.55 17.03
CA LEU A 169 5.07 -3.43 17.59
C LEU A 169 3.59 -3.55 17.28
N GLU A 170 2.76 -3.05 18.20
CA GLU A 170 1.33 -2.86 17.98
C GLU A 170 1.11 -1.91 16.79
N ASP A 171 0.24 -2.33 15.86
CA ASP A 171 -0.22 -1.54 14.72
C ASP A 171 -1.61 -2.04 14.35
N HIS A 172 -2.57 -1.11 14.18
CA HIS A 172 -3.97 -1.42 13.87
C HIS A 172 -4.40 -0.92 12.50
N THR A 173 -3.45 -0.53 11.67
CA THR A 173 -3.72 0.13 10.38
C THR A 173 -4.42 -0.83 9.42
N LEU A 174 -3.97 -2.09 9.29
CA LEU A 174 -4.65 -3.05 8.41
C LEU A 174 -6.04 -3.42 8.92
N SER A 175 -6.25 -3.46 10.24
CA SER A 175 -7.58 -3.63 10.83
C SER A 175 -8.51 -2.44 10.52
N ALA A 176 -7.97 -1.22 10.50
CA ALA A 176 -8.71 -0.03 10.11
C ALA A 176 -9.03 0.00 8.60
N ILE A 177 -8.08 -0.41 7.74
CA ILE A 177 -8.32 -0.62 6.30
C ILE A 177 -9.43 -1.65 6.10
N LEU A 178 -9.37 -2.79 6.80
CA LEU A 178 -10.40 -3.82 6.74
C LEU A 178 -11.77 -3.27 7.15
N GLY A 179 -11.85 -2.47 8.21
CA GLY A 179 -13.09 -1.80 8.62
C GLY A 179 -13.65 -0.87 7.53
N LEU A 180 -12.79 -0.08 6.90
CA LEU A 180 -13.18 0.81 5.79
C LEU A 180 -13.68 0.02 4.58
N LEU A 181 -12.98 -1.06 4.20
CA LEU A 181 -13.35 -1.88 3.06
C LEU A 181 -14.66 -2.64 3.29
N ARG A 182 -14.92 -3.10 4.52
CA ARG A 182 -16.22 -3.68 4.89
C ARG A 182 -17.35 -2.68 4.70
N ASP A 183 -17.20 -1.46 5.20
CA ASP A 183 -18.20 -0.40 5.02
C ASP A 183 -18.42 -0.09 3.53
N PHE A 184 -17.34 -0.06 2.73
CA PHE A 184 -17.43 0.20 1.29
C PHE A 184 -18.19 -0.89 0.53
N VAL A 185 -17.78 -2.15 0.71
CA VAL A 185 -18.38 -3.31 0.05
C VAL A 185 -19.85 -3.42 0.44
N GLU A 186 -20.18 -3.25 1.72
CA GLU A 186 -21.56 -3.34 2.19
C GLU A 186 -22.43 -2.23 1.61
N ARG A 187 -21.96 -0.98 1.60
CA ARG A 187 -22.70 0.12 0.97
C ARG A 187 -22.87 -0.09 -0.54
N ARG A 188 -21.87 -0.62 -1.25
CA ARG A 188 -21.98 -0.93 -2.68
C ARG A 188 -22.96 -2.08 -2.99
N ARG A 189 -23.16 -3.01 -2.05
CA ARG A 189 -24.22 -4.05 -2.20
C ARG A 189 -25.62 -3.43 -2.19
N HIS A 190 -25.81 -2.33 -1.47
CA HIS A 190 -27.06 -1.58 -1.41
C HIS A 190 -27.20 -0.54 -2.53
N ASP A 191 -26.10 0.07 -2.94
CA ASP A 191 -26.05 1.08 -4.00
C ASP A 191 -24.88 0.79 -4.97
N THR A 192 -25.19 0.15 -6.09
CA THR A 192 -24.19 -0.23 -7.10
C THR A 192 -23.55 0.96 -7.80
N ASN A 193 -24.18 2.14 -7.74
CA ASN A 193 -23.69 3.38 -8.34
C ASN A 193 -22.74 4.15 -7.42
N LEU A 194 -22.66 3.79 -6.13
CA LEU A 194 -21.78 4.45 -5.16
C LEU A 194 -20.32 4.41 -5.61
N THR A 195 -19.78 5.55 -6.01
CA THR A 195 -18.39 5.65 -6.46
C THR A 195 -17.42 5.68 -5.28
N VAL A 196 -16.15 5.32 -5.52
CA VAL A 196 -15.08 5.42 -4.52
C VAL A 196 -14.92 6.85 -4.01
N PRO A 197 -14.84 7.91 -4.84
CA PRO A 197 -14.78 9.28 -4.34
C PRO A 197 -15.94 9.68 -3.43
N GLU A 198 -17.17 9.28 -3.75
CA GLU A 198 -18.34 9.55 -2.90
C GLU A 198 -18.29 8.78 -1.58
N PHE A 199 -17.86 7.51 -1.63
CA PHE A 199 -17.65 6.70 -0.44
C PHE A 199 -16.58 7.30 0.47
N ILE A 200 -15.40 7.61 -0.07
CA ILE A 200 -14.26 8.18 0.66
C ILE A 200 -14.66 9.49 1.34
N ARG A 201 -15.29 10.41 0.59
CA ARG A 201 -15.73 11.71 1.12
C ARG A 201 -16.74 11.60 2.26
N SER A 202 -17.58 10.57 2.25
CA SER A 202 -18.62 10.34 3.26
C SER A 202 -18.19 9.40 4.39
N SER A 203 -16.96 8.88 4.36
CA SER A 203 -16.50 7.89 5.33
C SER A 203 -16.07 8.54 6.65
N HIS A 204 -16.65 8.07 7.75
CA HIS A 204 -16.28 8.48 9.11
C HIS A 204 -14.92 7.92 9.58
N ARG A 205 -14.31 7.02 8.80
CA ARG A 205 -13.00 6.42 9.08
C ARG A 205 -11.85 7.17 8.43
N LEU A 206 -12.15 8.21 7.66
CA LEU A 206 -11.19 9.02 6.93
C LEU A 206 -11.28 10.48 7.37
N GLU A 207 -10.15 11.16 7.35
CA GLU A 207 -10.07 12.60 7.53
C GLU A 207 -9.27 13.22 6.38
N GLN A 208 -9.66 14.42 5.93
CA GLN A 208 -8.90 15.12 4.90
C GLN A 208 -7.84 16.00 5.56
N ARG A 209 -6.59 15.90 5.12
CA ARG A 209 -5.45 16.65 5.67
C ARG A 209 -4.52 17.12 4.57
N GLU A 210 -3.90 18.28 4.76
CA GLU A 210 -2.73 18.66 3.97
C GLU A 210 -1.52 17.84 4.45
N VAL A 211 -0.91 17.09 3.53
CA VAL A 211 0.22 16.22 3.81
C VAL A 211 1.41 16.69 2.96
N PRO A 212 2.61 16.86 3.55
CA PRO A 212 3.79 17.24 2.79
C PRO A 212 4.21 16.12 1.85
N THR A 213 4.65 16.49 0.67
CA THR A 213 5.14 15.57 -0.37
C THR A 213 6.65 15.47 -0.34
N ASP A 214 7.19 14.47 -1.04
CA ASP A 214 8.63 14.34 -1.29
C ASP A 214 9.13 15.40 -2.29
N ASP A 215 8.25 15.96 -3.12
CA ASP A 215 8.54 17.07 -4.03
C ASP A 215 8.57 18.45 -3.36
N GLY A 216 8.19 18.52 -2.07
CA GLY A 216 8.28 19.72 -1.23
C GLY A 216 7.03 20.62 -1.25
N ASP A 217 5.98 20.23 -1.97
CA ASP A 217 4.65 20.85 -1.91
C ASP A 217 3.76 20.19 -0.82
N MET A 218 2.52 20.68 -0.70
CA MET A 218 1.50 20.10 0.16
C MET A 218 0.38 19.52 -0.71
N MET A 219 -0.09 18.32 -0.37
CA MET A 219 -1.22 17.67 -1.03
C MET A 219 -2.36 17.43 -0.06
N LEU A 220 -3.57 17.85 -0.46
CA LEU A 220 -4.78 17.60 0.31
C LEU A 220 -5.27 16.16 0.08
N CYS A 221 -5.04 15.29 1.05
CA CYS A 221 -5.27 13.85 0.93
C CYS A 221 -6.28 13.34 1.97
N TYR A 222 -6.99 12.25 1.64
CA TYR A 222 -7.72 11.49 2.64
C TYR A 222 -6.77 10.56 3.39
N CYS A 223 -6.74 10.68 4.71
CA CYS A 223 -5.92 9.88 5.61
C CYS A 223 -6.80 8.94 6.43
N LEU A 224 -6.33 7.70 6.59
CA LEU A 224 -6.99 6.71 7.43
C LEU A 224 -6.89 7.09 8.90
N ILE A 225 -8.03 7.13 9.59
CA ILE A 225 -8.09 7.34 11.03
C ILE A 225 -7.88 5.99 11.72
N VAL A 226 -6.79 5.87 12.47
CA VAL A 226 -6.50 4.71 13.32
C VAL A 226 -6.75 5.11 14.77
N ARG A 227 -7.86 4.65 15.36
CA ARG A 227 -8.18 4.94 16.77
C ARG A 227 -7.58 3.87 17.68
N GLU A 228 -6.72 4.27 18.60
CA GLU A 228 -6.34 3.42 19.74
C GLU A 228 -7.60 3.12 20.58
N GLY A 229 -7.83 1.85 20.91
CA GLY A 229 -8.92 1.42 21.80
C GLY A 229 -10.21 0.88 21.16
N MET A 230 -10.44 1.00 19.85
CA MET A 230 -11.60 0.34 19.19
C MET A 230 -11.37 -1.14 18.86
N TYR A 231 -10.11 -1.59 18.89
CA TYR A 231 -9.73 -2.98 18.62
C TYR A 231 -9.10 -3.58 19.90
N GLY A 232 -9.92 -3.64 20.96
CA GLY A 232 -9.75 -4.33 22.24
C GLY A 232 -8.35 -4.80 22.68
N TYR A 233 -7.72 -3.99 23.53
CA TYR A 233 -7.04 -4.49 24.72
C TYR A 233 -7.22 -3.47 25.86
N ASP A 234 -7.81 -3.91 26.96
CA ASP A 234 -8.13 -3.10 28.14
C ASP A 234 -6.82 -2.81 28.90
N LYS A 235 -6.20 -1.64 28.68
CA LYS A 235 -5.05 -1.21 29.48
C LYS A 235 -5.55 -0.49 30.72
N THR A 236 -5.77 -1.26 31.79
CA THR A 236 -5.67 -0.69 33.13
C THR A 236 -4.20 -0.56 33.50
N ASN A 237 -3.84 0.65 33.95
CA ASN A 237 -2.58 1.07 34.57
C ASN A 237 -1.36 1.18 33.65
N GLU A 238 -0.93 2.40 33.35
CA GLU A 238 0.41 2.87 33.74
C GLU A 238 0.56 4.39 33.60
N VAL A 239 1.49 4.90 34.39
CA VAL A 239 1.58 6.26 34.93
C VAL A 239 2.31 7.21 33.99
N ASP A 240 1.88 8.47 34.05
CA ASP A 240 2.34 9.61 33.27
C ASP A 240 3.83 9.94 33.54
N GLY A 241 4.62 9.96 32.47
CA GLY A 241 6.04 10.32 32.48
C GLY A 241 6.43 10.83 31.10
N GLY A 242 6.68 12.14 31.00
CA GLY A 242 6.91 12.88 29.74
C GLY A 242 8.15 12.46 28.94
N MET A 243 8.13 11.27 28.35
CA MET A 243 8.96 10.87 27.22
C MET A 243 8.13 10.89 25.95
N GLU A 244 8.64 11.58 24.93
CA GLU A 244 8.08 11.50 23.59
C GLU A 244 8.02 10.02 23.14
N PRO A 245 6.85 9.53 22.68
CA PRO A 245 6.67 8.12 22.34
C PRO A 245 7.72 7.63 21.35
N LEU A 246 8.34 6.47 21.62
CA LEU A 246 9.34 5.82 20.77
C LEU A 246 8.92 5.73 19.29
N HIS A 247 7.61 5.61 19.03
CA HIS A 247 7.03 5.59 17.69
C HIS A 247 7.21 6.93 16.94
N LYS A 248 7.03 8.08 17.60
CA LYS A 248 7.23 9.42 16.99
C LYS A 248 8.69 9.66 16.61
N ARG A 249 9.63 9.24 17.47
CA ARG A 249 11.08 9.35 17.18
C ARG A 249 11.52 8.50 16.00
N ARG A 250 10.93 7.30 15.82
CA ARG A 250 11.23 6.42 14.68
C ARG A 250 10.58 6.89 13.38
N HIS A 251 9.35 7.40 13.45
CA HIS A 251 8.69 8.04 12.31
C HIS A 251 9.53 9.19 11.75
N ASN A 252 10.05 10.08 12.61
CA ASN A 252 10.93 11.17 12.15
C ASN A 252 12.22 10.67 11.48
N LYS A 253 12.82 9.58 11.98
CA LYS A 253 13.99 8.95 11.34
C LYS A 253 13.67 8.32 9.98
N LEU A 254 12.48 7.75 9.81
CA LEU A 254 12.04 7.19 8.53
C LEU A 254 11.75 8.27 7.50
N VAL A 255 11.11 9.37 7.91
CA VAL A 255 10.91 10.54 7.06
C VAL A 255 12.26 11.12 6.61
N GLU A 256 13.24 11.23 7.51
CA GLU A 256 14.61 11.64 7.16
C GLU A 256 15.33 10.65 6.24
N ALA A 257 15.20 9.35 6.48
CA ALA A 257 15.79 8.30 5.65
C ALA A 257 15.16 8.26 4.24
N LYS A 258 13.84 8.44 4.14
CA LYS A 258 13.09 8.52 2.88
C LYS A 258 13.50 9.75 2.08
N ARG A 259 13.62 10.92 2.73
CA ARG A 259 14.18 12.14 2.12
C ARG A 259 15.62 11.94 1.62
N ARG A 260 16.49 11.32 2.41
CA ARG A 260 17.88 11.02 2.01
C ARG A 260 17.97 10.05 0.84
N TRP A 261 17.10 9.04 0.81
CA TRP A 261 17.03 8.08 -0.29
C TRP A 261 16.55 8.74 -1.58
N ASN A 262 15.47 9.53 -1.54
CA ASN A 262 14.97 10.24 -2.72
C ASN A 262 16.00 11.21 -3.32
N LEU A 263 16.90 11.77 -2.50
CA LEU A 263 18.05 12.57 -2.95
C LEU A 263 19.17 11.75 -3.61
N LEU A 264 19.30 10.45 -3.31
CA LEU A 264 20.33 9.56 -3.87
C LEU A 264 19.91 8.87 -5.17
N VAL A 265 18.61 8.89 -5.49
CA VAL A 265 18.02 8.18 -6.65
C VAL A 265 17.52 9.15 -7.73
N ARG A 266 17.70 10.47 -7.54
CA ARG A 266 17.65 11.49 -8.61
C ARG A 266 19.00 11.60 -9.30
#